data_AF-A0A954VUY3-F1
#
_entry.id   AF-A0A954VUY3-F1
#
_cell.length_a   1.000
_cell.length_b   1.000
_cell.length_c   1.000
_cell.angle_alpha   90.00
_cell.angle_beta   90.00
_cell.angle_gamma   90.00
#
_symmetry.space_group_name_H-M   'P 1'
#
loop_
_entity.id
_entity.type
_entity.pdbx_description
1 polymer ?
#
loop_
_entity_poly.entity_id
_entity_poly.type
_entity_poly.pdbx_seq_one_letter_code
_entity_poly.pdbx_strand_id
1 'polypeptide(L)'
;MKRLAILAMVLLLMYVGSLYRQLTSPSISAAAAFLPAATTDAVNHTESQSLPASASDICFVSASVGMQGRLRAYRFTAPVSDLHSHAMTELAAFGSNWSQPNATPFIRSNVKSPFDAEYLAFLKKSFDADASWLAAPLNTKGTIYNFDANLNDVPRRPTIFVDETNGVLYFVVTD
;
A
#
# COMPACT_ATOMS: atom_id res chain seq x y z
N MET A 1 -3.91 19.90 -50.26
CA MET A 1 -4.92 19.77 -49.20
C MET A 1 -4.95 18.37 -48.55
N LYS A 2 -5.13 17.27 -49.28
CA LYS A 2 -5.21 15.90 -48.70
C LYS A 2 -4.02 15.49 -47.79
N ARG A 3 -2.78 15.85 -48.17
CA ARG A 3 -1.58 15.49 -47.38
C ARG A 3 -1.49 16.20 -46.02
N LEU A 4 -1.98 17.45 -45.92
CA LEU A 4 -1.98 18.21 -44.67
C LEU A 4 -3.00 17.64 -43.67
N ALA A 5 -4.16 17.20 -44.16
CA ALA A 5 -5.19 16.58 -43.34
C ALA A 5 -4.73 15.24 -42.74
N ILE A 6 -4.02 14.42 -43.53
CA ILE A 6 -3.45 13.15 -43.04
C ILE A 6 -2.42 13.40 -41.94
N LEU A 7 -1.51 14.37 -42.13
CA LEU A 7 -0.49 14.70 -41.13
C LEU A 7 -1.11 15.19 -39.82
N ALA A 8 -2.12 16.07 -39.90
CA ALA A 8 -2.84 16.57 -38.73
C ALA A 8 -3.58 15.44 -37.98
N MET A 9 -4.19 14.49 -38.69
CA MET A 9 -4.86 13.35 -38.08
C MET A 9 -3.87 12.41 -37.36
N VAL A 10 -2.70 12.16 -37.95
CA VAL A 10 -1.65 11.34 -37.33
C VAL A 10 -1.11 12.01 -36.05
N LEU A 11 -0.87 13.32 -36.08
CA LEU A 11 -0.44 14.09 -34.90
C LEU A 11 -1.51 14.07 -33.80
N LEU A 12 -2.79 14.20 -34.15
CA LEU A 12 -3.89 14.10 -33.20
C LEU A 12 -3.97 12.72 -32.55
N LEU A 13 -3.82 11.64 -33.34
CA LEU A 13 -3.82 10.27 -32.81
C LEU A 13 -2.62 10.00 -31.90
N MET A 14 -1.43 10.51 -32.25
CA MET A 14 -0.26 10.41 -31.38
C MET A 14 -0.45 11.20 -30.07
N TYR A 15 -1.03 12.40 -30.15
CA TYR A 15 -1.33 13.21 -28.97
C TYR A 15 -2.36 12.55 -28.06
N VAL A 16 -3.48 12.06 -28.62
CA VAL A 16 -4.51 11.31 -27.87
C VAL A 16 -3.92 10.04 -27.27
N GLY A 17 -3.08 9.30 -28.00
CA GLY A 17 -2.39 8.12 -27.49
C GLY A 17 -1.41 8.44 -26.35
N SER A 18 -0.67 9.56 -26.44
CA SER A 18 0.20 10.04 -25.37
C SER A 18 -0.59 10.45 -24.14
N LEU A 19 -1.69 11.19 -24.33
CA LEU A 19 -2.57 11.62 -23.25
C LEU A 19 -3.22 10.42 -22.56
N TYR A 20 -3.68 9.44 -23.35
CA TYR A 20 -4.25 8.20 -22.84
C TYR A 20 -3.23 7.42 -22.02
N ARG A 21 -1.97 7.30 -22.49
CA ARG A 21 -0.90 6.68 -21.70
C ARG A 21 -0.61 7.45 -20.41
N GLN A 22 -0.55 8.78 -20.43
CA GLN A 22 -0.32 9.56 -19.22
C GLN A 22 -1.47 9.43 -18.21
N LEU A 23 -2.71 9.31 -18.67
CA LEU A 23 -3.88 9.15 -17.82
C LEU A 23 -4.06 7.71 -17.29
N THR A 24 -3.44 6.72 -17.93
CA THR A 24 -3.57 5.29 -17.58
C THR A 24 -2.30 4.68 -17.01
N SER A 25 -1.16 5.36 -17.09
CA SER A 25 0.09 4.87 -16.50
C SER A 25 0.09 5.12 -14.98
N PRO A 26 0.37 4.09 -14.17
CA PRO A 26 0.54 4.25 -12.73
C PRO A 26 1.63 5.28 -12.42
N SER A 27 1.34 6.25 -11.56
CA SER A 27 2.38 7.04 -10.90
C SER A 27 2.86 6.27 -9.68
N ILE A 28 4.08 5.75 -9.71
CA ILE A 28 4.66 4.91 -8.65
C ILE A 28 5.78 5.66 -7.94
N SER A 29 5.75 5.65 -6.60
CA SER A 29 6.85 6.03 -5.72
C SER A 29 7.16 4.85 -4.80
N ALA A 30 8.39 4.36 -4.78
CA ALA A 30 8.76 3.16 -4.03
C ALA A 30 10.18 3.27 -3.49
N ALA A 31 10.44 2.56 -2.39
CA ALA A 31 11.78 2.39 -1.88
C ALA A 31 12.62 1.58 -2.88
N ALA A 32 13.80 2.07 -3.25
CA ALA A 32 14.71 1.36 -4.14
C ALA A 32 15.33 0.10 -3.49
N ALA A 33 15.39 0.08 -2.16
CA ALA A 33 15.87 -1.03 -1.34
C ALA A 33 15.30 -0.89 0.08
N PHE A 34 15.55 -1.88 0.93
CA PHE A 34 15.25 -1.76 2.36
C PHE A 34 16.08 -0.66 3.00
N LEU A 35 15.40 0.27 3.66
CA LEU A 35 16.03 1.37 4.37
C LEU A 35 16.36 0.93 5.80
N PRO A 36 17.57 1.23 6.31
CA PRO A 36 18.01 0.76 7.63
C PRO A 36 17.34 1.53 8.78
N ALA A 37 16.75 2.70 8.51
CA ALA A 37 16.12 3.55 9.50
C ALA A 37 15.05 4.45 8.86
N ALA A 38 14.18 5.02 9.68
CA ALA A 38 13.13 5.95 9.23
C ALA A 38 13.73 7.18 8.52
N THR A 39 13.24 7.44 7.32
CA THR A 39 13.56 8.64 6.53
C THR A 39 12.30 9.49 6.36
N THR A 40 12.46 10.77 6.03
CA THR A 40 11.32 11.65 5.69
C THR A 40 10.47 11.05 4.58
N ASP A 41 11.11 10.42 3.59
CA ASP A 41 10.41 9.77 2.50
C ASP A 41 9.54 8.60 2.99
N ALA A 42 10.13 7.66 3.75
CA ALA A 42 9.38 6.55 4.34
C ALA A 42 8.22 6.99 5.23
N VAL A 43 8.41 8.07 6.00
CA VAL A 43 7.39 8.66 6.86
C VAL A 43 6.23 9.25 6.04
N ASN A 44 6.51 9.88 4.89
CA ASN A 44 5.47 10.41 4.00
C ASN A 44 4.61 9.31 3.35
N HIS A 45 5.07 8.06 3.42
CA HIS A 45 4.36 6.88 2.92
C HIS A 45 3.49 6.18 3.98
N THR A 46 3.38 6.70 5.20
CA THR A 46 2.46 6.20 6.23
C THR A 46 1.18 7.06 6.33
N GLU A 47 0.09 6.52 6.86
CA GLU A 47 -1.15 7.30 7.07
C GLU A 47 -0.96 8.35 8.17
N SER A 48 -0.23 8.00 9.22
CA SER A 48 0.00 8.86 10.37
C SER A 48 1.08 9.92 10.16
N GLN A 49 1.81 9.87 9.05
CA GLN A 49 3.03 10.67 8.85
C GLN A 49 4.03 10.47 9.99
N SER A 50 4.12 9.23 10.48
CA SER A 50 5.06 8.84 11.53
C SER A 50 5.57 7.42 11.32
N LEU A 51 6.71 7.12 11.94
CA LEU A 51 7.26 5.78 12.13
C LEU A 51 7.93 5.77 13.52
N PRO A 52 7.96 4.63 14.24
CA PRO A 52 8.68 4.55 15.49
C PRO A 52 10.19 4.72 15.26
N ALA A 53 10.90 5.32 16.22
CA ALA A 53 12.34 5.57 16.12
C ALA A 53 13.18 4.27 15.99
N SER A 54 12.62 3.15 16.42
CA SER A 54 13.18 1.80 16.32
C SER A 54 12.96 1.12 14.96
N ALA A 55 12.21 1.75 14.04
CA ALA A 55 11.91 1.17 12.74
C ALA A 55 13.17 0.98 11.90
N SER A 56 13.34 -0.23 11.39
CA SER A 56 14.43 -0.65 10.50
C SER A 56 13.90 -1.58 9.41
N ASP A 57 14.72 -1.93 8.42
CA ASP A 57 14.33 -2.76 7.26
C ASP A 57 13.01 -2.30 6.62
N ILE A 58 12.92 -0.98 6.41
CA ILE A 58 11.70 -0.34 5.92
C ILE A 58 11.66 -0.47 4.39
N CYS A 59 10.52 -0.91 3.87
CA CYS A 59 10.23 -0.85 2.44
C CYS A 59 8.83 -0.32 2.25
N PHE A 60 8.62 0.46 1.19
CA PHE A 60 7.33 1.06 0.89
C PHE A 60 7.12 1.16 -0.61
N VAL A 61 5.85 1.20 -0.99
CA VAL A 61 5.39 1.57 -2.32
C VAL A 61 4.08 2.35 -2.19
N SER A 62 3.96 3.40 -2.98
CA SER A 62 2.68 4.01 -3.28
C SER A 62 2.52 4.10 -4.79
N ALA A 63 1.33 3.78 -5.27
CA ALA A 63 0.98 3.84 -6.67
C ALA A 63 -0.37 4.52 -6.83
N SER A 64 -0.56 5.29 -7.90
CA SER A 64 -1.84 5.91 -8.26
C SER A 64 -2.13 5.61 -9.72
N VAL A 65 -3.26 4.97 -10.00
CA VAL A 65 -3.65 4.47 -11.33
C VAL A 65 -4.93 5.16 -11.81
N GLY A 66 -4.89 6.48 -11.95
CA GLY A 66 -6.01 7.27 -12.49
C GLY A 66 -7.33 6.97 -11.76
N MET A 67 -8.30 6.37 -12.47
CA MET A 67 -9.60 5.98 -11.91
C MET A 67 -9.62 4.64 -11.15
N GLN A 68 -8.56 3.83 -11.24
CA GLN A 68 -8.47 2.52 -10.56
C GLN A 68 -8.04 2.63 -9.09
N GLY A 69 -7.72 3.83 -8.63
CA GLY A 69 -7.41 4.08 -7.23
C GLY A 69 -5.94 4.26 -6.92
N ARG A 70 -5.62 4.14 -5.64
CA ARG A 70 -4.36 4.40 -4.97
C ARG A 70 -4.01 3.18 -4.14
N LEU A 71 -2.76 2.78 -4.23
CA LEU A 71 -2.14 1.82 -3.34
C LEU A 71 -1.18 2.57 -2.44
N ARG A 72 -1.19 2.23 -1.16
CA ARG A 72 -0.09 2.50 -0.23
C ARG A 72 0.19 1.21 0.53
N ALA A 73 1.43 0.78 0.48
CA ALA A 73 1.89 -0.39 1.21
C ALA A 73 3.28 -0.12 1.78
N TYR A 74 3.55 -0.65 2.96
CA TYR A 74 4.88 -0.61 3.55
C TYR A 74 5.05 -1.76 4.55
N ARG A 75 6.31 -2.05 4.86
CA ARG A 75 6.69 -2.91 5.98
C ARG A 75 7.87 -2.33 6.72
N PHE A 76 8.06 -2.75 7.95
CA PHE A 76 9.29 -2.50 8.70
C PHE A 76 9.42 -3.47 9.88
N THR A 77 10.65 -3.58 10.40
CA THR A 77 11.01 -4.33 11.60
C THR A 77 11.12 -3.39 12.79
N ALA A 78 10.60 -3.78 13.95
CA ALA A 78 10.76 -3.07 15.23
C ALA A 78 10.40 -3.98 16.43
N PRO A 79 10.64 -3.57 17.69
CA PRO A 79 10.10 -4.25 18.86
C PRO A 79 8.56 -4.38 18.76
N VAL A 80 8.03 -5.53 19.16
CA VAL A 80 6.59 -5.86 19.00
C VAL A 80 5.66 -4.81 19.61
N SER A 81 6.03 -4.21 20.76
CA SER A 81 5.28 -3.10 21.36
C SER A 81 5.12 -1.90 20.43
N ASP A 82 6.18 -1.55 19.71
CA ASP A 82 6.21 -0.41 18.81
C ASP A 82 5.37 -0.71 17.56
N LEU A 83 5.38 -1.95 17.09
CA LEU A 83 4.54 -2.41 15.97
C LEU A 83 3.06 -2.27 16.29
N HIS A 84 2.63 -2.75 17.47
CA HIS A 84 1.23 -2.63 17.88
C HIS A 84 0.83 -1.18 18.12
N SER A 85 1.69 -0.38 18.74
CA SER A 85 1.45 1.06 18.92
C SER A 85 1.29 1.75 17.56
N HIS A 86 2.19 1.48 16.62
CA HIS A 86 2.15 2.04 15.27
C HIS A 86 0.89 1.62 14.51
N ALA A 87 0.50 0.35 14.59
CA ALA A 87 -0.74 -0.13 13.95
C ALA A 87 -1.98 0.64 14.44
N MET A 88 -2.07 0.93 15.75
CA MET A 88 -3.16 1.72 16.30
C MET A 88 -3.12 3.19 15.85
N THR A 89 -1.93 3.78 15.78
CA THR A 89 -1.74 5.16 15.28
C THR A 89 -2.17 5.28 13.82
N GLU A 90 -1.82 4.31 12.98
CA GLU A 90 -2.21 4.27 11.56
C GLU A 90 -3.73 4.14 11.39
N LEU A 91 -4.36 3.24 12.15
CA LEU A 91 -5.82 3.11 12.13
C LEU A 91 -6.50 4.42 12.56
N ALA A 92 -6.00 5.07 13.61
CA ALA A 92 -6.55 6.34 14.07
C ALA A 92 -6.43 7.44 13.00
N ALA A 93 -5.26 7.55 12.37
CA ALA A 93 -5.01 8.51 11.29
C ALA A 93 -5.89 8.25 10.06
N PHE A 94 -6.03 6.99 9.66
CA PHE A 94 -6.94 6.62 8.58
C PHE A 94 -8.40 6.94 8.94
N GLY A 95 -8.84 6.56 10.14
CA GLY A 95 -10.19 6.80 10.64
C GLY A 95 -10.56 8.28 10.67
N SER A 96 -9.66 9.16 11.11
CA SER A 96 -9.91 10.62 11.12
C SER A 96 -10.10 11.23 9.74
N ASN A 97 -9.49 10.63 8.72
CA ASN A 97 -9.59 11.11 7.33
C ASN A 97 -10.75 10.45 6.56
N TRP A 98 -11.43 9.49 7.18
CA TRP A 98 -12.47 8.69 6.54
C TRP A 98 -13.88 9.20 6.86
N SER A 99 -14.84 8.88 5.99
CA SER A 99 -16.25 9.31 6.11
C SER A 99 -16.99 8.68 7.29
N GLN A 100 -16.37 7.71 7.98
CA GLN A 100 -16.88 7.11 9.21
C GLN A 100 -15.85 7.25 10.34
N PRO A 101 -15.68 8.45 10.91
CA PRO A 101 -14.63 8.76 11.87
C PRO A 101 -14.73 8.03 13.23
N ASN A 102 -15.74 7.15 13.41
CA ASN A 102 -16.00 6.40 14.64
C ASN A 102 -16.14 4.89 14.41
N ALA A 103 -15.67 4.36 13.29
CA ALA A 103 -15.63 2.91 13.12
C ALA A 103 -14.67 2.29 14.14
N THR A 104 -15.12 1.28 14.88
CA THR A 104 -14.23 0.53 15.78
C THR A 104 -13.40 -0.44 14.96
N PRO A 105 -12.06 -0.42 15.05
CA PRO A 105 -11.23 -1.40 14.37
C PRO A 105 -11.44 -2.80 14.95
N PHE A 106 -11.46 -3.80 14.08
CA PHE A 106 -11.40 -5.20 14.43
C PHE A 106 -9.94 -5.61 14.60
N ILE A 107 -9.64 -6.15 15.79
CA ILE A 107 -8.32 -6.67 16.14
C ILE A 107 -8.45 -8.19 16.33
N ARG A 108 -7.68 -8.95 15.56
CA ARG A 108 -7.70 -10.43 15.61
C ARG A 108 -6.30 -10.97 15.70
N SER A 109 -6.01 -11.72 16.76
CA SER A 109 -4.73 -12.40 16.95
C SER A 109 -4.74 -13.83 16.43
N ASN A 110 -3.56 -14.42 16.26
CA ASN A 110 -3.36 -15.78 15.77
C ASN A 110 -3.97 -16.05 14.37
N VAL A 111 -4.00 -15.01 13.52
CA VAL A 111 -4.49 -15.09 12.14
C VAL A 111 -3.30 -15.25 11.19
N LYS A 112 -3.45 -16.05 10.14
CA LYS A 112 -2.44 -16.16 9.08
C LYS A 112 -2.28 -14.81 8.37
N SER A 113 -1.06 -14.50 7.92
CA SER A 113 -0.83 -13.32 7.07
C SER A 113 -1.83 -13.26 5.91
N PRO A 114 -2.52 -12.14 5.69
CA PRO A 114 -3.47 -11.98 4.58
C PRO A 114 -2.76 -11.69 3.25
N PHE A 115 -1.44 -11.47 3.27
CA PHE A 115 -0.65 -11.10 2.09
C PHE A 115 -0.07 -12.34 1.40
N ASP A 116 -0.95 -13.16 0.83
CA ASP A 116 -0.55 -14.35 0.08
C ASP A 116 -0.19 -14.05 -1.38
N ALA A 117 0.24 -15.08 -2.11
CA ALA A 117 0.68 -14.94 -3.49
C ALA A 117 -0.40 -14.39 -4.43
N GLU A 118 -1.67 -14.71 -4.18
CA GLU A 118 -2.79 -14.21 -4.99
C GLU A 118 -2.99 -12.72 -4.76
N TYR A 119 -2.96 -12.29 -3.50
CA TYR A 119 -3.06 -10.88 -3.14
C TYR A 119 -1.90 -10.05 -3.72
N LEU A 120 -0.67 -10.55 -3.64
CA LEU A 120 0.50 -9.86 -4.20
C LEU A 120 0.44 -9.79 -5.74
N ALA A 121 -0.07 -10.84 -6.40
CA ALA A 121 -0.32 -10.81 -7.84
C ALA A 121 -1.39 -9.78 -8.22
N PHE A 122 -2.43 -9.61 -7.39
CA PHE A 122 -3.43 -8.54 -7.56
C PHE A 122 -2.77 -7.15 -7.47
N LEU A 123 -1.94 -6.89 -6.47
CA LEU A 123 -1.25 -5.59 -6.34
C LEU A 123 -0.39 -5.28 -7.57
N LYS A 124 0.39 -6.26 -8.04
CA LYS A 124 1.23 -6.10 -9.24
C LYS A 124 0.38 -5.87 -10.49
N LYS A 125 -0.73 -6.57 -10.65
CA LYS A 125 -1.61 -6.42 -11.82
C LYS A 125 -2.36 -5.10 -11.85
N SER A 126 -2.89 -4.66 -10.70
CA SER A 126 -3.79 -3.50 -10.61
C SER A 126 -3.03 -2.18 -10.49
N PHE A 127 -1.85 -2.19 -9.86
CA PHE A 127 -1.10 -0.97 -9.54
C PHE A 127 0.31 -0.92 -10.15
N ASP A 128 0.73 -1.98 -10.85
CA ASP A 128 2.10 -2.19 -11.36
C ASP A 128 3.20 -2.13 -10.26
N ALA A 129 2.79 -2.22 -9.00
CA ALA A 129 3.68 -2.17 -7.84
C ALA A 129 4.25 -3.56 -7.52
N ASP A 130 5.58 -3.68 -7.50
CA ASP A 130 6.23 -4.87 -6.92
C ASP A 130 6.23 -4.77 -5.40
N ALA A 131 5.36 -5.56 -4.77
CA ALA A 131 5.22 -5.65 -3.33
C ALA A 131 5.56 -7.07 -2.81
N SER A 132 6.40 -7.83 -3.54
CA SER A 132 6.80 -9.19 -3.17
C SER A 132 7.39 -9.30 -1.75
N TRP A 133 7.99 -8.22 -1.25
CA TRP A 133 8.53 -8.08 0.10
C TRP A 133 7.48 -8.07 1.23
N LEU A 134 6.18 -7.94 0.91
CA LEU A 134 5.07 -8.12 1.84
C LEU A 134 4.78 -9.59 2.15
N ALA A 135 5.34 -10.52 1.38
CA ALA A 135 5.17 -11.94 1.64
C ALA A 135 5.78 -12.29 2.99
N ALA A 136 4.93 -12.56 3.98
CA ALA A 136 5.36 -13.10 5.25
C ALA A 136 5.86 -14.55 5.07
N PRO A 137 6.75 -15.05 5.95
CA PRO A 137 7.12 -16.45 5.95
C PRO A 137 5.91 -17.39 5.95
N LEU A 138 6.09 -18.59 5.37
CA LEU A 138 4.99 -19.54 5.23
C LEU A 138 4.43 -19.91 6.63
N ASN A 139 3.10 -19.88 6.76
CA ASN A 139 2.39 -20.15 8.01
C ASN A 139 2.64 -19.16 9.15
N THR A 140 3.24 -18.00 8.87
CA THR A 140 3.29 -16.90 9.84
C THR A 140 1.88 -16.56 10.32
N LYS A 141 1.74 -16.49 11.63
CA LYS A 141 0.54 -16.00 12.31
C LYS A 141 0.90 -14.77 13.13
N GLY A 142 -0.09 -13.90 13.30
CA GLY A 142 0.09 -12.64 14.00
C GLY A 142 -1.24 -11.97 14.30
N THR A 143 -1.17 -10.67 14.54
CA THR A 143 -2.34 -9.85 14.85
C THR A 143 -2.70 -8.96 13.66
N ILE A 144 -3.94 -9.07 13.18
CA ILE A 144 -4.50 -8.18 12.16
C ILE A 144 -5.27 -7.04 12.82
N TYR A 145 -5.05 -5.84 12.30
CA TYR A 145 -5.79 -4.62 12.57
C TYR A 145 -6.45 -4.16 11.27
N ASN A 146 -7.78 -4.05 11.25
CA ASN A 146 -8.54 -3.60 10.07
C ASN A 146 -9.89 -3.00 10.53
N PHE A 147 -10.49 -2.14 9.73
CA PHE A 147 -11.88 -1.71 9.89
C PHE A 147 -12.90 -2.68 9.28
N ASP A 148 -12.46 -3.74 8.60
CA ASP A 148 -13.35 -4.78 8.06
C ASP A 148 -13.48 -6.02 8.96
N ALA A 149 -14.72 -6.39 9.24
CA ALA A 149 -15.04 -7.63 9.91
C ALA A 149 -14.80 -8.85 9.00
N ASN A 150 -14.88 -8.69 7.68
CA ASN A 150 -14.72 -9.76 6.71
C ASN A 150 -13.34 -9.69 6.04
N LEU A 151 -12.45 -10.62 6.36
CA LEU A 151 -11.10 -10.68 5.77
C LEU A 151 -11.07 -11.21 4.34
N ASN A 152 -12.20 -11.72 3.86
CA ASN A 152 -12.30 -12.37 2.54
C ASN A 152 -12.59 -11.38 1.41
N ASP A 153 -12.95 -10.14 1.73
CA ASP A 153 -13.17 -9.09 0.73
C ASP A 153 -11.86 -8.34 0.46
N VAL A 154 -11.64 -7.94 -0.80
CA VAL A 154 -10.47 -7.17 -1.20
C VAL A 154 -10.36 -5.94 -0.29
N PRO A 155 -9.23 -5.74 0.42
CA PRO A 155 -9.10 -4.71 1.44
C PRO A 155 -9.10 -3.31 0.81
N ARG A 156 -10.30 -2.74 0.67
CA ARG A 156 -10.52 -1.30 0.41
C ARG A 156 -10.26 -0.43 1.65
N ARG A 157 -9.63 -1.03 2.67
CA ARG A 157 -9.43 -0.50 4.03
C ARG A 157 -8.03 -0.88 4.48
N PRO A 158 -7.39 -0.08 5.36
CA PRO A 158 -6.07 -0.41 5.86
C PRO A 158 -6.10 -1.78 6.50
N THR A 159 -5.29 -2.69 5.95
CA THR A 159 -5.00 -3.99 6.53
C THR A 159 -3.60 -3.92 7.06
N ILE A 160 -3.49 -3.98 8.39
CA ILE A 160 -2.21 -4.00 9.09
C ILE A 160 -2.06 -5.37 9.72
N PHE A 161 -0.94 -6.03 9.46
CA PHE A 161 -0.60 -7.32 10.04
C PHE A 161 0.70 -7.20 10.81
N VAL A 162 0.68 -7.59 12.08
CA VAL A 162 1.85 -7.64 12.96
C VAL A 162 2.27 -9.09 13.10
N ASP A 163 3.40 -9.43 12.50
CA ASP A 163 4.10 -10.69 12.74
C ASP A 163 4.93 -10.57 14.01
N GLU A 164 4.32 -10.99 15.12
CA GLU A 164 4.90 -10.94 16.46
C GLU A 164 6.13 -11.85 16.61
N THR A 165 6.25 -12.88 15.76
CA THR A 165 7.36 -13.85 15.83
C THR A 165 8.62 -13.27 15.20
N ASN A 166 8.48 -12.62 14.05
CA ASN A 166 9.61 -12.05 13.32
C ASN A 166 9.81 -10.55 13.61
N GLY A 167 8.91 -9.92 14.36
CA GLY A 167 8.99 -8.50 14.70
C GLY A 167 8.79 -7.59 13.50
N VAL A 168 7.86 -7.96 12.60
CA VAL A 168 7.60 -7.21 11.36
C VAL A 168 6.16 -6.74 11.32
N LEU A 169 5.97 -5.47 10.97
CA LEU A 169 4.66 -4.93 10.62
C LEU A 169 4.55 -4.82 9.10
N TYR A 170 3.39 -5.19 8.59
CA TYR A 170 3.01 -5.12 7.19
C TYR A 170 1.74 -4.27 7.10
N PHE A 171 1.72 -3.31 6.20
CA PHE A 171 0.60 -2.40 5.99
C PHE A 171 0.24 -2.39 4.51
N VAL A 172 -1.05 -2.48 4.20
CA VAL A 172 -1.58 -2.22 2.87
C VAL A 172 -2.92 -1.50 2.97
N VAL A 173 -3.10 -0.48 2.16
CA VAL A 173 -4.40 0.14 1.89
C VAL A 173 -4.55 0.36 0.39
N THR A 174 -5.75 0.05 -0.11
CA THR A 174 -6.22 0.42 -1.44
C THR A 174 -7.56 1.15 -1.30
N ASP A 175 -7.89 2.09 -2.19
CA ASP A 175 -9.20 2.77 -2.25
C ASP A 175 -10.17 2.16 -3.29
#